data_AF-A0A8T4XGU1-F1
#
_entry.id   AF-A0A8T4XGU1-F1
#
_cell.length_a   1.000
_cell.length_b   1.000
_cell.length_c   1.000
_cell.angle_alpha   90.00
_cell.angle_beta   90.00
_cell.angle_gamma   90.00
#
_symmetry.space_group_name_H-M   'P 1'
#
loop_
_entity.id
_entity.type
_entity.pdbx_description
1 polymer ?
#
loop_
_entity_poly.entity_id
_entity_poly.type
_entity_poly.pdbx_seq_one_letter_code
_entity_poly.pdbx_strand_id
1 'polypeptide(L)'
;MSAPNESQIDLVIEGRGEFREKVQEALNLIRAAGYYEILREHIRCIKEINGLTQLRVSEATIWANKYAVEDPVDAAGRFIQEAYYMKMQAEGEKSHEGIMELKAFEKRIEFLKKLMEISRDDEVKKRCERLIKMWDESLLIY
;
A
#
# COMPACT_ATOMS: atom_id res chain seq x y z
N MET A 1 -14.01 25.58 -25.56
CA MET A 1 -13.00 24.51 -25.60
C MET A 1 -12.96 23.90 -24.22
N SER A 2 -13.70 22.80 -24.01
CA SER A 2 -13.68 22.09 -22.73
C SER A 2 -12.40 21.24 -22.69
N ALA A 3 -11.63 21.38 -21.62
CA ALA A 3 -10.44 20.56 -21.37
C ALA A 3 -10.79 19.07 -21.45
N PRO A 4 -9.88 18.21 -21.94
CA PRO A 4 -10.13 16.77 -21.96
C PRO A 4 -10.35 16.30 -20.53
N ASN A 5 -11.48 15.63 -20.34
CA ASN A 5 -11.88 14.94 -19.12
C ASN A 5 -10.69 14.12 -18.62
N GLU A 6 -10.11 14.48 -17.46
CA GLU A 6 -9.06 13.70 -16.82
C GLU A 6 -9.61 12.28 -16.66
N SER A 7 -9.04 11.36 -17.45
CA SER A 7 -9.42 9.96 -17.45
C SER A 7 -9.22 9.43 -16.05
N GLN A 8 -10.32 9.24 -15.33
CA GLN A 8 -10.38 8.58 -14.05
C GLN A 8 -9.75 7.18 -14.22
N ILE A 9 -8.48 7.03 -13.80
CA ILE A 9 -7.81 5.73 -13.81
C ILE A 9 -8.34 4.97 -12.60
N ASP A 10 -9.15 3.95 -12.86
CA ASP A 10 -9.58 3.02 -11.82
C ASP A 10 -8.49 1.96 -11.61
N LEU A 11 -8.19 1.67 -10.34
CA LEU A 11 -7.21 0.66 -9.94
C LEU A 11 -7.66 -0.74 -10.39
N VAL A 12 -6.85 -1.41 -11.21
CA VAL A 12 -7.11 -2.77 -11.71
C VAL A 12 -6.52 -3.82 -10.77
N ILE A 13 -7.23 -4.94 -10.58
CA ILE A 13 -6.72 -6.12 -9.88
C ILE A 13 -6.57 -7.27 -10.89
N GLU A 14 -5.34 -7.70 -11.14
CA GLU A 14 -5.00 -8.84 -12.00
C GLU A 14 -4.59 -10.03 -11.14
N GLY A 15 -5.49 -10.97 -10.89
CA GLY A 15 -5.20 -12.16 -10.09
C GLY A 15 -6.40 -13.09 -10.02
N ARG A 16 -6.26 -14.19 -9.30
CA ARG A 16 -7.26 -15.27 -9.21
C ARG A 16 -7.88 -15.36 -7.83
N GLY A 17 -9.17 -15.73 -7.79
CA GLY A 17 -9.90 -16.17 -6.59
C GLY A 17 -9.51 -15.44 -5.30
N GLU A 18 -8.92 -16.19 -4.37
CA GLU A 18 -8.48 -15.75 -3.05
C GLU A 18 -7.58 -14.51 -3.08
N PHE A 19 -6.68 -14.38 -4.06
CA PHE A 19 -5.84 -13.19 -4.19
C PHE A 19 -6.69 -11.93 -4.40
N ARG A 20 -7.70 -11.99 -5.27
CA ARG A 20 -8.57 -10.84 -5.53
C ARG A 20 -9.37 -10.48 -4.29
N GLU A 21 -9.88 -11.48 -3.56
CA GLU A 21 -10.63 -11.29 -2.32
C GLU A 21 -9.77 -10.58 -1.27
N LYS A 22 -8.54 -11.07 -1.06
CA LYS A 22 -7.58 -10.49 -0.12
C LYS A 22 -7.14 -9.07 -0.49
N VAL A 23 -6.88 -8.82 -1.77
CA VAL A 23 -6.62 -7.45 -2.25
C VAL A 23 -7.83 -6.56 -2.00
N GLN A 24 -9.06 -7.04 -2.25
CA GLN A 24 -10.26 -6.26 -2.01
C GLN A 24 -10.48 -5.95 -0.52
N GLU A 25 -10.21 -6.90 0.38
CA GLU A 25 -10.20 -6.68 1.83
C GLU A 25 -9.22 -5.56 2.20
N ALA A 26 -7.99 -5.61 1.69
CA ALA A 26 -6.99 -4.56 1.91
C ALA A 26 -7.44 -3.19 1.38
N LEU A 27 -8.02 -3.13 0.17
CA LEU A 27 -8.55 -1.88 -0.41
C LEU A 27 -9.71 -1.31 0.41
N ASN A 28 -10.54 -2.15 1.03
CA ASN A 28 -11.62 -1.70 1.89
C ASN A 28 -11.08 -1.04 3.17
N LEU A 29 -10.01 -1.59 3.76
CA LEU A 29 -9.31 -0.97 4.90
C LEU A 29 -8.69 0.38 4.50
N ILE A 30 -8.08 0.46 3.33
CA ILE A 30 -7.52 1.70 2.77
C ILE A 30 -8.60 2.79 2.60
N ARG A 31 -9.76 2.42 2.03
CA ARG A 31 -10.90 3.34 1.89
C ARG A 31 -11.43 3.80 3.23
N ALA A 32 -11.61 2.89 4.18
CA ALA A 32 -12.08 3.23 5.52
C ALA A 32 -11.16 4.25 6.21
N ALA A 33 -9.84 4.16 5.96
CA ALA A 33 -8.85 5.10 6.48
C ALA A 33 -8.71 6.40 5.70
N GLY A 34 -9.37 6.56 4.56
CA GLY A 34 -9.28 7.76 3.73
C GLY A 34 -8.01 7.85 2.88
N TYR A 35 -7.29 6.73 2.66
CA TYR A 35 -6.04 6.68 1.89
C TYR A 35 -6.24 6.17 0.45
N TYR A 36 -7.48 6.04 -0.01
CA TYR A 36 -7.74 5.45 -1.33
C TYR A 36 -7.29 6.36 -2.49
N GLU A 37 -7.40 7.69 -2.33
CA GLU A 37 -7.03 8.65 -3.36
C GLU A 37 -5.51 8.61 -3.66
N ILE A 38 -4.66 8.63 -2.62
CA ILE A 38 -3.20 8.51 -2.83
C ILE A 38 -2.83 7.21 -3.54
N LEU A 39 -3.52 6.11 -3.23
CA LEU A 39 -3.28 4.81 -3.88
C LEU A 39 -3.65 4.86 -5.36
N ARG A 40 -4.88 5.27 -5.71
CA ARG A 40 -5.36 5.23 -7.10
C ARG A 40 -4.68 6.27 -8.01
N GLU A 41 -4.21 7.38 -7.45
CA GLU A 41 -3.48 8.41 -8.21
C GLU A 41 -2.13 7.89 -8.72
N HIS A 42 -1.50 6.99 -7.96
CA HIS A 42 -0.12 6.57 -8.22
C HIS A 42 0.01 5.12 -8.67
N ILE A 43 -0.95 4.26 -8.31
CA ILE A 43 -0.95 2.83 -8.65
C ILE A 43 -2.11 2.53 -9.58
N ARG A 44 -1.79 1.90 -10.72
CA ARG A 44 -2.75 1.52 -11.77
C ARG A 44 -3.20 0.08 -11.66
N CYS A 45 -2.34 -0.81 -11.15
CA CYS A 45 -2.63 -2.24 -11.09
C CYS A 45 -2.01 -2.90 -9.86
N ILE A 46 -2.73 -3.86 -9.27
CA ILE A 46 -2.20 -4.84 -8.32
C ILE A 46 -2.27 -6.21 -8.98
N LYS A 47 -1.10 -6.79 -9.26
CA LYS A 47 -0.94 -8.00 -10.08
C LYS A 47 -0.40 -9.17 -9.26
N GLU A 48 -1.11 -10.29 -9.31
CA GLU A 48 -0.68 -11.56 -8.75
C GLU A 48 0.52 -12.12 -9.52
N ILE A 49 1.57 -12.47 -8.79
CA ILE A 49 2.76 -13.13 -9.33
C ILE A 49 3.21 -14.29 -8.42
N ASN A 50 4.02 -15.19 -8.96
CA ASN A 50 4.65 -16.28 -8.18
C ASN A 50 6.02 -15.89 -7.58
N GLY A 51 6.43 -14.62 -7.69
CA GLY A 51 7.75 -14.14 -7.31
C GLY A 51 7.75 -13.19 -6.10
N LEU A 52 8.81 -12.39 -5.98
CA LEU A 52 8.93 -11.40 -4.92
C LEU A 52 8.00 -10.20 -5.17
N THR A 53 7.20 -9.89 -4.15
CA THR A 53 6.36 -8.68 -4.12
C THR A 53 7.23 -7.44 -4.25
N GLN A 54 6.90 -6.55 -5.18
CA GLN A 54 7.64 -5.32 -5.49
C GLN A 54 6.77 -4.32 -6.25
N LEU A 55 7.12 -3.04 -6.18
CA LEU A 55 6.60 -2.02 -7.08
C LEU A 55 7.35 -2.05 -8.42
N ARG A 56 6.60 -2.02 -9.52
CA ARG A 56 7.10 -1.80 -10.88
C ARG A 56 6.81 -0.35 -11.27
N VAL A 57 7.77 0.54 -11.01
CA VAL A 57 7.64 1.99 -11.24
C VAL A 57 7.25 2.31 -12.67
N SER A 58 7.89 1.68 -13.67
CA SER A 58 7.59 1.89 -15.10
C SER A 58 6.17 1.51 -15.51
N GLU A 59 5.51 0.63 -14.73
CA GLU A 59 4.16 0.13 -14.98
C GLU A 59 3.13 0.73 -14.02
N ALA A 60 3.56 1.53 -13.03
CA ALA A 60 2.75 1.96 -11.89
C ALA A 60 1.97 0.77 -11.26
N THR A 61 2.62 -0.39 -11.14
CA THR A 61 1.98 -1.65 -10.79
C THR A 61 2.63 -2.28 -9.57
N ILE A 62 1.84 -2.69 -8.60
CA ILE A 62 2.31 -3.51 -7.48
C ILE A 62 2.23 -4.97 -7.91
N TRP A 63 3.37 -5.62 -8.05
CA TRP A 63 3.44 -7.06 -8.16
C TRP A 63 3.37 -7.64 -6.75
N ALA A 64 2.39 -8.50 -6.48
CA ALA A 64 2.22 -9.14 -5.18
C ALA A 64 2.05 -10.65 -5.35
N ASN A 65 2.73 -11.43 -4.53
CA ASN A 65 2.41 -12.85 -4.41
C ASN A 65 1.25 -13.07 -3.42
N LYS A 66 0.62 -14.24 -3.49
CA LYS A 66 -0.52 -14.61 -2.66
C LYS A 66 -0.25 -14.52 -1.15
N TYR A 67 0.97 -14.80 -0.72
CA TYR A 67 1.36 -14.76 0.70
C TYR A 67 1.48 -13.32 1.21
N ALA A 68 1.89 -12.38 0.34
CA ALA A 68 1.99 -10.98 0.67
C ALA A 68 0.64 -10.27 0.84
N VAL A 69 -0.46 -10.91 0.42
CA VAL A 69 -1.82 -10.40 0.61
C VAL A 69 -2.63 -11.20 1.63
N GLU A 70 -2.07 -12.31 2.15
CA GLU A 70 -2.76 -13.23 3.07
C GLU A 70 -3.29 -12.52 4.32
N ASP A 71 -2.52 -11.56 4.82
CA ASP A 71 -2.96 -10.60 5.82
C ASP A 71 -3.36 -9.26 5.15
N PRO A 72 -4.66 -8.94 5.09
CA PRO A 72 -5.14 -7.72 4.45
C PRO A 72 -4.66 -6.44 5.14
N VAL A 73 -4.38 -6.45 6.45
CA VAL A 73 -3.90 -5.26 7.17
C VAL A 73 -2.46 -4.95 6.77
N ASP A 74 -1.62 -5.99 6.71
CA ASP A 74 -0.23 -5.85 6.27
C ASP A 74 -0.15 -5.46 4.79
N ALA A 75 -0.95 -6.11 3.96
CA ALA A 75 -1.07 -5.80 2.53
C ALA A 75 -1.52 -4.36 2.29
N ALA A 76 -2.53 -3.89 3.03
CA ALA A 76 -3.00 -2.51 2.95
C ALA A 76 -1.88 -1.51 3.28
N GLY A 77 -1.16 -1.75 4.38
CA GLY A 77 -0.02 -0.92 4.77
C GLY A 77 1.07 -0.91 3.70
N ARG A 78 1.38 -2.06 3.10
CA ARG A 78 2.35 -2.14 2.01
C ARG A 78 1.89 -1.41 0.76
N PHE A 79 0.62 -1.51 0.36
CA PHE A 79 0.12 -0.78 -0.80
C PHE A 79 0.22 0.73 -0.62
N ILE A 80 -0.01 1.23 0.60
CA ILE A 80 0.21 2.65 0.91
C ILE A 80 1.70 3.02 0.85
N GLN A 81 2.59 2.18 1.38
CA GLN A 81 4.04 2.38 1.23
C GLN A 81 4.43 2.54 -0.24
N GLU A 82 4.04 1.59 -1.09
CA GLU A 82 4.39 1.60 -2.52
C GLU A 82 3.78 2.81 -3.25
N ALA A 83 2.56 3.24 -2.89
CA ALA A 83 1.93 4.43 -3.46
C ALA A 83 2.70 5.72 -3.14
N TYR A 84 3.15 5.89 -1.90
CA TYR A 84 3.96 7.04 -1.52
C TYR A 84 5.36 6.99 -2.14
N TYR A 85 5.96 5.80 -2.25
CA TYR A 85 7.22 5.66 -2.97
C TYR A 85 7.07 6.07 -4.44
N MET A 86 6.01 5.58 -5.12
CA MET A 86 5.69 5.94 -6.49
C MET A 86 5.43 7.45 -6.65
N LYS A 87 4.76 8.08 -5.70
CA LYS A 87 4.58 9.54 -5.66
C LYS A 87 5.91 10.28 -5.64
N MET A 88 6.82 9.91 -4.73
CA MET A 88 8.14 10.57 -4.65
C MET A 88 8.95 10.39 -5.94
N GLN A 89 8.85 9.22 -6.58
CA GLN A 89 9.46 8.98 -7.90
C GLN A 89 8.86 9.90 -8.98
N ALA A 90 7.53 10.04 -9.00
CA ALA A 90 6.85 10.91 -9.96
C ALA A 90 7.17 12.41 -9.74
N GLU A 91 7.36 12.82 -8.49
CA GLU A 91 7.74 14.19 -8.11
C GLU A 91 9.24 14.49 -8.35
N GLY A 92 10.03 13.49 -8.74
CA GLY A 92 11.46 13.65 -9.02
C GLY A 92 12.29 13.91 -7.77
N GLU A 93 11.91 13.32 -6.63
CA GLU A 93 12.69 13.36 -5.38
C GLU A 93 14.15 12.94 -5.65
N LYS A 94 15.10 13.75 -5.17
CA LYS A 94 16.55 13.57 -5.42
C LYS A 94 17.25 12.83 -4.29
N SER A 95 16.51 12.49 -3.25
CA SER A 95 16.99 11.68 -2.13
C SER A 95 17.53 10.34 -2.63
N HIS A 96 18.50 9.78 -1.91
CA HIS A 96 18.96 8.42 -2.17
C HIS A 96 17.81 7.41 -1.95
N GLU A 97 17.82 6.30 -2.70
CA GLU A 97 16.77 5.28 -2.69
C GLU A 97 16.41 4.80 -1.29
N GLY A 98 17.40 4.48 -0.45
CA GLY A 98 17.15 4.06 0.93
C GLY A 98 16.45 5.12 1.81
N ILE A 99 16.65 6.42 1.53
CA ILE A 99 15.94 7.49 2.23
C ILE A 99 14.47 7.56 1.77
N MET A 100 14.23 7.34 0.47
CA MET A 100 12.88 7.27 -0.07
C MET A 100 12.12 6.05 0.47
N GLU A 101 12.78 4.90 0.56
CA GLU A 101 12.19 3.71 1.18
C GLU A 101 11.84 3.95 2.64
N LEU A 102 12.72 4.59 3.41
CA LEU A 102 12.45 4.95 4.80
C LEU A 102 11.24 5.90 4.91
N LYS A 103 11.20 6.98 4.11
CA LYS A 103 10.06 7.91 4.08
C LYS A 103 8.75 7.22 3.72
N ALA A 104 8.78 6.33 2.72
CA ALA A 104 7.60 5.56 2.33
C ALA A 104 7.16 4.60 3.44
N PHE A 105 8.11 3.98 4.13
CA PHE A 105 7.85 3.11 5.26
C PHE A 105 7.20 3.88 6.43
N GLU A 106 7.67 5.09 6.75
CA GLU A 106 7.01 5.97 7.74
C GLU A 106 5.54 6.20 7.39
N LYS A 107 5.20 6.35 6.09
CA LYS A 107 3.80 6.48 5.65
C LYS A 107 2.96 5.23 5.87
N ARG A 108 3.56 4.04 5.83
CA ARG A 108 2.88 2.81 6.25
C ARG A 108 2.59 2.80 7.74
N ILE A 109 3.51 3.28 8.57
CA ILE A 109 3.29 3.43 10.02
C ILE A 109 2.14 4.39 10.29
N GLU A 110 2.15 5.56 9.64
CA GLU A 110 1.08 6.56 9.75
C GLU A 110 -0.28 5.97 9.38
N PHE A 111 -0.35 5.25 8.27
CA PHE A 111 -1.55 4.54 7.83
C PHE A 111 -2.06 3.54 8.88
N LEU A 112 -1.20 2.67 9.41
CA LEU A 112 -1.62 1.67 10.41
C LEU A 112 -2.08 2.32 11.71
N LYS A 113 -1.41 3.38 12.16
CA LYS A 113 -1.85 4.17 13.33
C LYS A 113 -3.25 4.74 13.09
N LYS A 114 -3.48 5.29 11.89
CA LYS A 114 -4.79 5.85 11.54
C LYS A 114 -5.88 4.76 11.47
N LEU A 115 -5.60 3.64 10.81
CA LEU A 115 -6.52 2.52 10.70
C LEU A 115 -6.89 1.96 12.08
N MET A 116 -5.92 1.83 12.98
CA MET A 116 -6.14 1.39 14.35
C MET A 116 -7.04 2.35 15.15
N GLU A 117 -6.83 3.67 15.00
CA GLU A 117 -7.63 4.70 15.68
C GLU A 117 -9.10 4.64 15.27
N ILE A 118 -9.37 4.54 13.95
CA ILE A 118 -10.73 4.64 13.41
C ILE A 118 -11.50 3.31 13.40
N SER A 119 -10.79 2.17 13.39
CA SER A 119 -11.42 0.87 13.26
C SER A 119 -12.31 0.59 14.47
N ARG A 120 -13.43 -0.11 14.23
CA ARG A 120 -14.26 -0.69 15.28
C ARG A 120 -14.01 -2.18 15.48
N ASP A 121 -13.26 -2.79 14.57
CA ASP A 121 -12.89 -4.19 14.63
C ASP A 121 -11.62 -4.36 15.48
N ASP A 122 -11.75 -5.07 16.60
CA ASP A 122 -10.67 -5.32 17.54
C ASP A 122 -9.56 -6.19 16.93
N GLU A 123 -9.86 -7.05 15.96
CA GLU A 123 -8.83 -7.87 15.31
C GLU A 123 -7.97 -7.01 14.37
N VAL A 124 -8.59 -6.08 13.63
CA VAL A 124 -7.85 -5.09 12.83
C VAL A 124 -6.94 -4.25 13.73
N LYS A 125 -7.42 -3.80 14.90
CA LYS A 125 -6.61 -3.04 15.86
C LYS A 125 -5.42 -3.83 16.37
N LYS A 126 -5.67 -5.05 16.87
CA LYS A 126 -4.61 -5.94 17.36
C LYS A 126 -3.59 -6.22 16.27
N ARG A 127 -4.05 -6.38 15.02
CA ARG A 127 -3.12 -6.63 13.91
C ARG A 127 -2.27 -5.41 13.58
N CYS A 128 -2.85 -4.21 13.54
CA CYS A 128 -2.10 -2.96 13.39
C CYS A 128 -1.04 -2.80 14.50
N GLU A 129 -1.43 -3.03 15.76
CA GLU A 129 -0.53 -2.94 16.91
C GLU A 129 0.64 -3.92 16.80
N ARG A 130 0.37 -5.18 16.44
CA ARG A 130 1.41 -6.20 16.23
C ARG A 130 2.39 -5.79 15.13
N LEU A 131 1.89 -5.32 13.99
CA LEU A 131 2.73 -4.88 12.87
C LEU A 131 3.62 -3.70 13.26
N ILE A 132 3.06 -2.69 13.94
CA ILE A 132 3.83 -1.53 14.41
C ILE A 132 4.92 -1.96 15.39
N LYS A 133 4.60 -2.80 16.38
CA LYS A 133 5.58 -3.30 17.37
C LYS A 133 6.72 -4.10 16.74
N MET A 134 6.40 -4.98 15.79
CA MET A 134 7.43 -5.75 15.07
C MET A 134 8.46 -4.85 14.39
N TRP A 135 8.05 -3.66 13.94
CA TRP A 135 8.94 -2.72 13.28
C TRP A 135 9.72 -1.84 14.25
N ASP A 136 9.12 -1.43 15.37
CA ASP A 136 9.87 -0.78 16.46
C ASP A 136 11.01 -1.70 16.95
N GLU A 137 10.75 -2.99 17.12
CA GLU A 137 11.74 -3.99 17.50
C GLU A 137 12.80 -4.22 16.41
N SER A 138 12.43 -4.14 15.13
CA SER A 138 13.36 -4.31 14.01
C SER A 138 14.28 -3.09 13.81
N LEU A 139 13.78 -1.88 14.07
CA LEU A 139 14.53 -0.63 13.96
C LEU A 139 15.55 -0.47 15.11
N LEU A 140 15.31 -1.10 16.28
CA LEU A 140 16.24 -1.12 17.41
C LEU A 140 17.50 -1.99 17.19
N ILE A 141 17.57 -2.73 16.07
CA ILE A 141 18.70 -3.61 15.72
C ILE A 141 19.74 -2.88 14.85
N TYR A 142 19.47 -1.62 14.45
CA TYR A 142 20.40 -0.72 13.76
C TYR A 142 20.80 0.47 14.62
#